data_AF-A0A7K0C1L5-F1
#
_entry.id   AF-A0A7K0C1L5-F1
#
_cell.length_a   1.000
_cell.length_b   1.000
_cell.length_c   1.000
_cell.angle_alpha   90.00
_cell.angle_beta   90.00
_cell.angle_gamma   90.00
#
_symmetry.space_group_name_H-M   'P 1'
#
loop_
_entity.id
_entity.type
_entity.pdbx_description
1 polymer ?
#
loop_
_entity_poly.entity_id
_entity_poly.type
_entity_poly.pdbx_seq_one_letter_code
_entity_poly.pdbx_strand_id
1 'polypeptide(L)'
;MLSPWLDLACTRSRHHPNAATDPYLPVGNLAAIAALLTPTGRPPASVLDADLSALPPVLIHAGTEEVLRGDAEDLVRRLHQAAVPARLKLWDGQMHVFQAFADLGAFLHAALTTTEVPSQWILRTSALAGGLGGEPRTVRGGR
;
A
#
# COMPACT_ATOMS: atom_id res chain seq x y z
N MET A 1 -1.67 0.99 -3.72
CA MET A 1 -1.51 2.00 -2.66
C MET A 1 -0.08 2.51 -2.67
N LEU A 2 0.12 3.80 -2.47
CA LEU A 2 1.44 4.45 -2.44
C LEU A 2 1.66 4.97 -1.02
N SER A 3 2.72 4.52 -0.35
CA SER A 3 3.14 4.90 0.99
C SER A 3 1.98 5.04 1.99
N PRO A 4 1.21 3.95 2.24
CA PRO A 4 0.00 4.04 3.04
C PRO A 4 0.29 4.41 4.50
N TRP A 5 -0.49 5.35 5.04
CA TRP A 5 -0.53 5.67 6.46
C TRP A 5 -1.81 5.13 7.08
N LEU A 6 -1.68 4.20 8.02
CA LEU A 6 -2.81 3.41 8.54
C LEU A 6 -3.02 3.56 10.05
N ASP A 7 -2.05 4.16 10.74
CA ASP A 7 -2.11 4.42 12.18
C ASP A 7 -1.99 5.91 12.47
N LEU A 8 -3.14 6.58 12.59
CA LEU A 8 -3.18 8.01 12.94
C LEU A 8 -2.78 8.28 14.40
N ALA A 9 -2.70 7.27 15.28
CA ALA A 9 -2.10 7.47 16.60
C ALA A 9 -0.55 7.52 16.53
N CYS A 10 0.02 7.26 15.36
CA CYS A 10 1.45 7.21 15.10
C CYS A 10 2.19 6.23 16.03
N THR A 11 1.51 5.23 16.59
CA THR A 11 2.12 4.26 17.50
C THR A 11 3.22 3.49 16.80
N ARG A 12 3.00 3.03 15.56
CA ARG A 12 4.04 2.33 14.79
C ARG A 12 5.15 3.27 14.36
N SER A 13 4.79 4.39 13.76
CA SER A 13 5.75 5.37 13.23
C SER A 13 6.69 5.90 14.31
N ARG A 14 6.24 6.03 15.57
CA ARG A 14 7.08 6.45 16.72
C ARG A 14 8.15 5.42 17.11
N HIS A 15 7.93 4.14 16.85
CA HIS A 15 8.87 3.07 17.19
C HIS A 15 9.66 2.57 15.97
N HIS A 16 9.38 3.09 14.78
CA HIS A 16 10.07 2.69 13.56
C HIS A 16 11.53 3.21 13.56
N PRO A 17 12.52 2.44 13.07
CA PRO A 17 13.91 2.88 13.01
C PRO A 17 14.10 4.22 12.26
N ASN A 18 13.25 4.49 11.26
CA ASN A 18 13.34 5.72 10.47
C ASN A 18 12.63 6.93 11.12
N ALA A 19 12.08 6.80 12.33
CA ALA A 19 11.29 7.86 12.97
C ALA A 19 12.04 9.22 13.04
N ALA A 20 13.35 9.17 13.23
CA ALA A 20 14.23 10.33 13.31
C ALA A 20 14.95 10.67 11.99
N THR A 21 14.94 9.77 11.01
CA THR A 21 15.76 9.88 9.79
C THR A 21 14.95 9.98 8.50
N ASP A 22 13.62 9.85 8.55
CA ASP A 22 12.75 10.07 7.39
C ASP A 22 13.01 11.48 6.81
N PRO A 23 13.50 11.58 5.56
CA PRO A 23 13.96 12.84 4.99
C PRO A 23 12.82 13.78 4.59
N TYR A 24 11.57 13.32 4.58
CA TYR A 24 10.42 14.10 4.11
C TYR A 24 9.31 14.20 5.13
N LEU A 25 8.98 13.09 5.80
CA LEU A 25 7.85 13.00 6.73
C LEU A 25 8.29 12.45 8.09
N PRO A 26 9.15 13.18 8.83
CA PRO A 26 9.54 12.77 10.17
C PRO A 26 8.33 12.63 11.10
N VAL A 27 8.44 11.79 12.12
CA VAL A 27 7.29 11.41 12.98
C VAL A 27 6.62 12.60 13.67
N GLY A 28 7.36 13.67 13.95
CA GLY A 28 6.82 14.91 14.52
C GLY A 28 5.79 15.58 13.60
N ASN A 29 6.07 15.64 12.29
CA ASN A 29 5.15 16.17 11.29
C ASN A 29 3.93 15.26 11.17
N LEU A 30 4.14 13.94 11.17
CA LEU A 30 3.07 12.95 11.13
C LEU A 30 2.09 13.12 12.31
N ALA A 31 2.62 13.31 13.53
CA ALA A 31 1.80 13.55 14.72
C ALA A 31 1.04 14.88 14.67
N ALA A 32 1.64 15.94 14.11
CA ALA A 32 0.96 17.22 13.91
C ALA A 32 -0.20 17.09 12.91
N ILE A 33 0.02 16.40 11.79
CA ILE A 33 -1.04 16.12 10.80
C ILE A 33 -2.14 15.25 11.43
N ALA A 34 -1.78 14.25 12.22
CA ALA A 34 -2.75 13.40 12.91
C ALA A 34 -3.68 14.21 13.81
N ALA A 35 -3.12 15.14 14.61
CA ALA A 35 -3.91 16.00 15.48
C ALA A 35 -4.94 16.84 14.71
N LEU A 36 -4.60 17.28 13.49
CA LEU A 36 -5.52 18.00 12.60
C LEU A 36 -6.62 17.08 12.04
N LEU A 37 -6.28 15.82 11.73
CA LEU A 37 -7.22 14.83 11.21
C LEU A 37 -8.12 14.21 12.29
N THR A 38 -7.74 14.34 13.57
CA THR A 38 -8.47 13.78 14.72
C THR A 38 -8.87 14.86 15.73
N PRO A 39 -9.68 15.86 15.35
CA PRO A 39 -9.98 17.02 16.21
C PRO A 39 -10.74 16.66 17.50
N THR A 40 -11.43 15.51 17.51
CA THR A 40 -12.12 14.97 18.70
C THR A 40 -11.18 14.16 19.62
N GLY A 41 -9.90 14.05 19.27
CA GLY A 41 -8.89 13.25 19.98
C GLY A 41 -9.03 11.73 19.79
N ARG A 42 -10.04 11.28 19.02
CA ARG A 42 -10.22 9.86 18.70
C ARG A 42 -9.81 9.61 17.26
N PRO A 43 -8.71 8.88 17.01
CA PRO A 43 -8.39 8.47 15.65
C PRO A 43 -9.48 7.54 15.12
N PRO A 44 -9.84 7.65 13.82
CA PRO A 44 -10.72 6.68 13.17
C PRO A 44 -10.09 5.28 13.25
N ALA A 45 -10.94 4.26 13.13
CA ALA A 45 -10.49 2.87 13.07
C ALA A 45 -9.48 2.69 11.93
N SER A 46 -8.42 1.92 12.19
CA SER A 46 -7.45 1.60 11.15
C SER A 46 -8.10 0.69 10.11
N VAL A 47 -7.71 0.81 8.84
CA VAL A 47 -8.07 -0.19 7.82
C VAL A 47 -7.63 -1.60 8.24
N LEU A 48 -6.59 -1.72 9.06
CA LEU A 48 -6.11 -3.01 9.56
C LEU A 48 -7.11 -3.70 10.50
N ASP A 49 -8.03 -2.94 11.10
CA ASP A 49 -9.08 -3.45 11.98
C ASP A 49 -10.33 -3.91 11.20
N ALA A 50 -10.43 -3.58 9.91
CA ALA A 50 -11.58 -3.92 9.07
C ALA A 50 -11.53 -5.37 8.56
N ASP A 51 -12.66 -5.89 8.09
CA ASP A 51 -12.70 -7.09 7.25
C ASP A 51 -12.15 -6.73 5.85
N LEU A 52 -11.02 -7.36 5.48
CA LEU A 52 -10.36 -7.12 4.20
C LEU A 52 -10.71 -8.16 3.14
N SER A 53 -11.45 -9.22 3.48
CA SER A 53 -11.63 -10.40 2.62
C SER A 53 -12.26 -10.13 1.26
N ALA A 54 -13.03 -9.05 1.15
CA ALA A 54 -13.70 -8.62 -0.09
C ALA A 54 -12.82 -7.71 -0.99
N LEU A 55 -11.59 -7.39 -0.58
CA LEU A 55 -10.73 -6.52 -1.38
C LEU A 55 -10.18 -7.24 -2.62
N PRO A 56 -10.01 -6.52 -3.75
CA PRO A 56 -9.33 -7.05 -4.92
C PRO A 56 -7.82 -7.21 -4.66
N PRO A 57 -7.06 -7.85 -5.57
CA PRO A 57 -5.61 -7.89 -5.47
C PRO A 57 -4.99 -6.50 -5.26
N VAL A 58 -4.14 -6.37 -4.24
CA VAL A 58 -3.58 -5.07 -3.82
C VAL A 58 -2.08 -5.02 -4.07
N LEU A 59 -1.65 -4.01 -4.84
CA LEU A 59 -0.25 -3.65 -4.98
C LEU A 59 0.08 -2.46 -4.08
N ILE A 60 1.11 -2.59 -3.25
CA ILE A 60 1.53 -1.59 -2.27
C ILE A 60 2.97 -1.18 -2.58
N HIS A 61 3.24 0.13 -2.64
CA HIS A 61 4.57 0.68 -2.84
C HIS A 61 4.95 1.49 -1.61
N ALA A 62 6.19 1.39 -1.16
CA ALA A 62 6.77 2.25 -0.13
C ALA A 62 8.28 2.41 -0.35
N GLY A 63 8.86 3.50 0.12
CA GLY A 63 10.30 3.69 0.19
C GLY A 63 10.94 2.94 1.36
N THR A 64 12.25 2.70 1.31
CA THR A 64 13.00 2.14 2.46
C THR A 64 13.32 3.17 3.52
N GLU A 65 13.35 4.46 3.17
CA GLU A 65 13.72 5.55 4.07
C GLU A 65 12.53 6.16 4.81
N GLU A 66 11.29 5.82 4.43
CA GLU A 66 10.10 6.40 5.05
C GLU A 66 9.74 5.76 6.40
N VAL A 67 9.18 6.55 7.30
CA VAL A 67 8.70 6.12 8.61
C VAL A 67 7.43 5.26 8.52
N LEU A 68 6.68 5.40 7.42
CA LEU A 68 5.42 4.69 7.15
C LEU A 68 5.62 3.31 6.51
N ARG A 69 6.87 2.89 6.28
CA ARG A 69 7.16 1.55 5.76
C ARG A 69 6.50 0.44 6.59
N GLY A 70 6.50 0.59 7.92
CA GLY A 70 5.86 -0.38 8.83
C GLY A 70 4.35 -0.53 8.59
N ASP A 71 3.64 0.56 8.26
CA ASP A 71 2.21 0.48 7.92
C ASP A 71 1.99 -0.28 6.60
N ALA A 72 2.87 -0.10 5.61
CA ALA A 72 2.80 -0.83 4.35
C ALA A 72 3.04 -2.33 4.52
N GLU A 73 4.02 -2.69 5.36
CA GLU A 73 4.33 -4.09 5.72
C GLU A 73 3.15 -4.74 6.46
N ASP A 74 2.56 -4.04 7.44
CA ASP A 74 1.41 -4.51 8.20
C ASP A 74 0.18 -4.76 7.32
N LEU A 75 -0.06 -3.87 6.35
CA LEU A 75 -1.17 -4.03 5.42
C LEU A 75 -1.02 -5.28 4.57
N VAL A 76 0.18 -5.55 4.03
CA VAL A 76 0.41 -6.78 3.27
C VAL A 76 0.20 -8.01 4.15
N ARG A 77 0.72 -8.01 5.38
CA ARG A 77 0.49 -9.11 6.33
C ARG A 77 -1.00 -9.34 6.57
N ARG A 78 -1.77 -8.27 6.80
CA ARG A 78 -3.21 -8.35 7.08
C ARG A 78 -4.02 -8.79 5.87
N LEU A 79 -3.65 -8.35 4.67
CA LEU A 79 -4.28 -8.79 3.41
C LEU A 79 -4.03 -10.28 3.16
N HIS A 80 -2.80 -10.77 3.37
CA HIS A 80 -2.50 -12.19 3.26
C HIS A 80 -3.28 -13.03 4.28
N GLN A 81 -3.40 -12.57 5.52
CA GLN A 81 -4.23 -13.22 6.54
C GLN A 81 -5.71 -13.29 6.14
N ALA A 82 -6.20 -12.31 5.38
CA ALA A 82 -7.55 -12.29 4.83
C ALA A 82 -7.68 -13.05 3.49
N ALA A 83 -6.65 -13.80 3.08
CA ALA A 83 -6.56 -14.51 1.80
C ALA A 83 -6.68 -13.61 0.55
N VAL A 84 -6.38 -12.31 0.68
CA VAL A 84 -6.34 -11.36 -0.43
C VAL A 84 -4.95 -11.37 -1.07
N PRO A 85 -4.82 -11.54 -2.40
CA PRO A 85 -3.55 -11.43 -3.08
C PRO A 85 -2.94 -10.03 -2.90
N ALA A 86 -1.80 -9.94 -2.23
CA ALA A 86 -1.13 -8.67 -1.97
C ALA A 86 0.36 -8.74 -2.27
N ARG A 87 0.92 -7.62 -2.73
CA ARG A 87 2.35 -7.47 -2.98
C ARG A 87 2.85 -6.13 -2.45
N LEU A 88 3.96 -6.17 -1.71
CA LEU A 88 4.73 -4.98 -1.33
C LEU A 88 5.92 -4.83 -2.27
N LYS A 89 6.09 -3.64 -2.85
CA LYS A 89 7.30 -3.21 -3.54
C LYS A 89 7.97 -2.12 -2.70
N LEU A 90 9.08 -2.50 -2.05
CA LEU A 90 9.97 -1.54 -1.42
C LEU A 90 10.93 -0.96 -2.46
N TRP A 91 11.13 0.35 -2.39
CA TRP A 91 12.05 1.09 -3.26
C TRP A 91 13.21 1.62 -2.43
N ASP A 92 14.40 1.10 -2.72
CA ASP A 92 15.61 1.39 -1.98
C ASP A 92 16.01 2.87 -2.12
N GLY A 93 16.42 3.47 -0.99
CA GLY A 93 16.78 4.88 -0.87
C GLY A 93 15.65 5.87 -1.16
N GLN A 94 14.40 5.41 -1.33
CA GLN A 94 13.28 6.29 -1.62
C GLN A 94 12.57 6.78 -0.36
N MET A 95 12.06 8.00 -0.44
CA MET A 95 11.26 8.67 0.59
C MET A 95 9.75 8.50 0.36
N HIS A 96 8.97 8.99 1.33
CA HIS A 96 7.52 8.93 1.31
C HIS A 96 6.92 9.56 0.04
N VAL A 97 6.08 8.81 -0.68
CA VAL A 97 5.39 9.23 -1.93
C VAL A 97 6.35 9.84 -2.97
N PHE A 98 7.55 9.27 -3.11
CA PHE A 98 8.57 9.73 -4.07
C PHE A 98 8.04 9.86 -5.52
N GLN A 99 6.98 9.14 -5.89
CA GLN A 99 6.36 9.19 -7.21
C GLN A 99 5.77 10.57 -7.54
N ALA A 100 5.36 11.36 -6.53
CA ALA A 100 4.87 12.72 -6.73
C ALA A 100 5.97 13.70 -7.19
N PHE A 101 7.23 13.31 -7.08
CA PHE A 101 8.41 14.11 -7.45
C PHE A 101 9.07 13.63 -8.74
N ALA A 102 8.39 12.81 -9.55
CA ALA A 102 8.94 12.21 -10.76
C ALA A 102 9.48 13.24 -11.77
N ASP A 103 8.86 14.41 -11.87
CA ASP A 103 9.22 15.46 -12.84
C ASP A 103 10.30 16.42 -12.34
N LEU A 104 10.70 16.35 -11.07
CA LEU A 104 11.65 17.31 -10.46
C LEU A 104 13.11 17.06 -10.85
N GLY A 105 13.38 16.07 -11.71
CA GLY A 105 14.68 15.90 -12.36
C GLY A 105 15.80 15.42 -11.43
N ALA A 106 16.12 14.13 -11.52
CA ALA A 106 17.41 13.54 -11.13
C ALA A 106 17.76 13.31 -9.64
N PHE A 107 16.97 13.72 -8.63
CA PHE A 107 17.28 13.33 -7.23
C PHE A 107 16.88 11.88 -6.87
N LEU A 108 16.09 11.21 -7.73
CA LEU A 108 15.56 9.86 -7.50
C LEU A 108 15.89 8.94 -8.69
N HIS A 109 17.16 8.57 -8.88
CA HIS A 109 17.56 7.60 -9.93
C HIS A 109 17.14 6.14 -9.64
N ALA A 110 16.03 5.91 -8.94
CA ALA A 110 15.51 4.56 -8.73
C ALA A 110 14.04 4.37 -9.13
N ALA A 111 13.35 5.38 -9.69
CA ALA A 111 11.93 5.25 -10.01
C ALA A 111 11.61 4.50 -11.33
N LEU A 112 12.57 4.29 -12.24
CA LEU A 112 12.24 3.94 -13.63
C LEU A 112 12.76 2.58 -14.14
N THR A 113 13.47 1.78 -13.34
CA THR A 113 14.01 0.47 -13.80
C THR A 113 13.15 -0.74 -13.39
N THR A 114 11.89 -0.54 -13.01
CA THR A 114 11.01 -1.69 -12.78
C THR A 114 10.63 -2.32 -14.12
N THR A 115 11.13 -3.54 -14.36
CA THR A 115 10.78 -4.39 -15.51
C THR A 115 9.38 -5.01 -15.42
N GLU A 116 8.67 -4.84 -14.30
CA GLU A 116 7.29 -5.32 -14.11
C GLU A 116 6.31 -4.15 -14.02
N VAL A 117 5.54 -3.92 -15.08
CA VAL A 117 4.51 -2.88 -15.07
C VAL A 117 3.48 -3.20 -13.96
N PRO A 118 3.24 -2.29 -12.98
CA PRO A 118 2.29 -2.48 -11.89
C PRO A 118 0.91 -3.01 -12.34
N SER A 119 0.43 -2.51 -13.49
CA SER A 119 -0.82 -2.94 -14.11
C SER A 119 -0.79 -4.40 -14.58
N GLN A 120 0.33 -4.89 -15.09
CA GLN A 120 0.45 -6.29 -15.55
C GLN A 120 0.35 -7.27 -14.39
N TRP A 121 0.90 -6.93 -13.22
CA TRP A 121 0.74 -7.78 -12.04
C TRP A 121 -0.72 -7.86 -11.63
N ILE A 122 -1.41 -6.71 -11.48
CA ILE A 122 -2.84 -6.64 -11.10
C ILE A 122 -3.71 -7.40 -12.11
N LEU A 123 -3.45 -7.24 -13.41
CA LEU A 123 -4.20 -7.93 -14.46
C LEU A 123 -3.98 -9.45 -14.42
N ARG A 124 -2.74 -9.90 -14.22
CA ARG A 124 -2.42 -11.33 -14.10
C ARG A 124 -3.05 -11.95 -12.86
N THR A 125 -2.96 -11.31 -11.69
CA THR A 125 -3.56 -11.84 -10.46
C THR A 125 -5.08 -11.82 -10.50
N SER A 126 -5.68 -10.78 -11.08
CA SER A 126 -7.14 -10.73 -11.29
C SER A 126 -7.62 -11.82 -12.25
N ALA A 127 -6.88 -12.09 -13.34
CA ALA A 127 -7.20 -13.16 -14.28
C ALA A 127 -7.10 -14.56 -13.65
N LEU A 128 -6.09 -14.79 -12.80
CA LEU A 128 -5.94 -16.05 -12.04
C LEU A 128 -7.04 -16.22 -10.99
N ALA A 129 -7.48 -15.15 -10.34
CA ALA A 129 -8.58 -15.18 -9.37
C ALA A 129 -9.95 -15.41 -10.04
N GLY A 130 -10.14 -14.93 -11.28
CA GLY A 130 -11.37 -15.11 -12.06
C GLY A 130 -11.50 -16.45 -12.78
N GLY A 131 -10.42 -17.26 -12.86
CA GLY A 131 -10.36 -18.50 -13.64
C GLY A 131 -11.01 -19.75 -13.02
N LEU A 132 -11.62 -19.65 -11.83
CA LEU A 132 -12.25 -20.78 -11.13
C LEU A 132 -13.80 -20.78 -11.19
N GLY A 133 -14.42 -20.06 -12.13
CA GLY A 133 -15.89 -19.99 -12.21
C GLY A 133 -16.44 -19.88 -13.63
N GLY A 134 -16.77 -21.02 -14.24
CA GLY A 134 -17.79 -21.09 -15.30
C GLY A 134 -17.32 -21.64 -16.65
N GLU A 135 -17.49 -22.94 -16.86
CA GLU A 135 -17.61 -23.51 -18.21
C GLU A 135 -18.86 -22.94 -18.91
N PRO A 136 -18.79 -22.54 -20.19
CA PRO A 136 -19.94 -21.99 -20.90
C PRO A 136 -20.92 -23.11 -21.23
N ARG A 137 -22.07 -23.14 -20.54
CA ARG A 137 -23.22 -23.97 -20.95
C ARG A 137 -23.73 -23.48 -22.32
N THR A 138 -23.32 -24.17 -23.39
CA THR A 138 -23.99 -24.12 -24.68
C THR A 138 -25.45 -24.53 -24.52
N VAL A 139 -26.36 -23.56 -24.57
CA VAL A 139 -27.79 -23.82 -24.73
C VAL A 139 -28.01 -24.26 -26.18
N ARG A 140 -28.19 -25.56 -26.40
CA ARG A 140 -28.75 -26.08 -27.66
C ARG A 140 -30.23 -25.73 -27.69
N GLY A 141 -30.60 -24.81 -28.56
CA GLY A 141 -32.00 -24.59 -28.95
C GLY A 141 -32.53 -25.81 -29.69
N GLY A 142 -33.61 -26.39 -29.17
CA GLY A 142 -34.42 -27.41 -29.84
C GLY A 142 -35.84 -26.87 -29.98
N ARG A 143 -36.34 -26.91 -31.21
CA ARG A 143 -37.70 -26.56 -31.63
C ARG A 143 -38.71 -27.59 -31.15
#